data_AF-A0A402A8D9-F1
#
_entry.id   AF-A0A402A8D9-F1
#
_cell.length_a   1.000
_cell.length_b   1.000
_cell.length_c   1.000
_cell.angle_alpha   90.00
_cell.angle_beta   90.00
_cell.angle_gamma   90.00
#
_symmetry.space_group_name_H-M   'P 1'
#
loop_
_entity.id
_entity.type
_entity.pdbx_description
1 polymer ?
#
loop_
_entity_poly.entity_id
_entity_poly.type
_entity_poly.pdbx_seq_one_letter_code
_entity_poly.pdbx_strand_id
1 'polypeptide(L)' 'MNVIKAIYNFLVGDIIILIGIILVFLVFALFQFVAALAFLRPYMGAILIVAILVVLGLTLNRELRSKKRKMA' A
#
# COMPACT_ATOMS: atom_id res chain seq x y z
N MET A 1 -6.76 18.46 -21.96
CA MET A 1 -6.44 17.46 -20.91
C MET A 1 -7.28 17.75 -19.69
N ASN A 2 -8.32 16.97 -19.41
CA ASN A 2 -9.26 17.26 -18.32
C ASN A 2 -8.56 17.10 -16.97
N VAL A 3 -8.30 18.22 -16.29
CA VAL A 3 -7.71 18.33 -14.94
C VAL A 3 -8.35 17.36 -13.95
N ILE A 4 -9.66 17.14 -14.07
CA ILE A 4 -10.46 16.19 -13.30
C ILE A 4 -9.87 14.76 -13.33
N LYS A 5 -9.37 14.31 -14.48
CA LYS A 5 -8.81 12.95 -14.62
C LYS A 5 -7.44 12.82 -13.95
N ALA A 6 -6.67 13.91 -13.88
CA ALA A 6 -5.40 13.93 -13.16
C ALA A 6 -5.62 13.86 -11.66
N ILE A 7 -6.58 14.64 -11.14
CA ILE A 7 -6.97 14.64 -9.72
C ILE A 7 -7.48 13.24 -9.31
N TYR A 8 -8.33 12.61 -10.13
CA TYR A 8 -8.81 11.25 -9.85
C TYR A 8 -7.66 10.24 -9.77
N ASN A 9 -6.71 10.28 -10.71
CA ASN A 9 -5.57 9.37 -10.69
C ASN A 9 -4.67 9.58 -9.46
N PHE A 10 -4.51 10.83 -9.02
CA PHE A 10 -3.74 11.18 -7.82
C PHE A 10 -4.45 10.66 -6.56
N LEU A 11 -5.74 10.97 -6.40
CA LEU A 11 -6.56 10.55 -5.26
C LEU A 11 -6.61 9.02 -5.11
N VAL A 12 -6.80 8.30 -6.22
CA VAL A 12 -6.81 6.82 -6.20
C VAL A 12 -5.41 6.25 -5.91
N GLY A 13 -4.34 7.00 -6.17
CA GLY A 13 -2.97 6.63 -5.77
C GLY A 13 -2.81 6.69 -4.27
N ASP A 14 -3.19 7.82 -3.68
CA ASP A 14 -3.13 8.02 -2.22
C ASP A 14 -4.00 7.03 -1.46
N ILE A 15 -5.16 6.64 -2.00
CA ILE A 15 -6.03 5.63 -1.38
C ILE A 15 -5.32 4.27 -1.25
N ILE A 16 -4.49 3.87 -2.21
CA ILE A 16 -3.75 2.60 -2.12
C ILE A 16 -2.73 2.66 -0.98
N ILE A 17 -2.02 3.77 -0.86
CA ILE A 17 -1.03 3.98 0.20
C ILE A 17 -1.75 4.00 1.56
N LEU A 18 -2.87 4.72 1.66
CA LEU A 18 -3.66 4.81 2.88
C LEU A 18 -4.17 3.43 3.34
N ILE A 19 -4.74 2.64 2.43
CA ILE A 19 -5.19 1.27 2.72
C ILE A 19 -4.02 0.39 3.15
N GLY A 20 -2.89 0.49 2.45
CA GLY A 20 -1.67 -0.25 2.79
C GLY A 20 -1.18 0.05 4.21
N ILE A 21 -1.17 1.33 4.60
CA ILE A 21 -0.79 1.76 5.94
C ILE A 21 -1.77 1.21 6.99
N ILE A 22 -3.08 1.33 6.75
CA ILE A 22 -4.11 0.82 7.68
C ILE A 22 -3.94 -0.68 7.90
N LEU A 23 -3.70 -1.45 6.83
CA LEU A 23 -3.48 -2.90 6.92
C LEU A 23 -2.22 -3.25 7.72
N VAL A 24 -1.12 -2.52 7.53
CA VAL A 24 0.12 -2.73 8.30
C VAL A 24 -0.12 -2.48 9.79
N PHE A 25 -0.78 -1.38 10.12
CA PHE A 25 -1.12 -1.08 11.52
C PHE A 25 -2.05 -2.13 12.13
N LEU A 26 -3.03 -2.62 11.37
CA LEU A 26 -3.92 -3.70 11.81
C LEU A 26 -3.13 -4.99 12.10
N VAL A 27 -2.22 -5.37 11.20
CA VAL A 27 -1.37 -6.56 11.38
C VAL A 27 -0.45 -6.40 12.59
N PHE A 28 0.15 -5.22 12.78
CA PHE A 28 1.01 -4.95 13.94
C PHE A 28 0.23 -4.93 15.25
N ALA A 29 -1.01 -4.42 15.23
CA ALA A 29 -1.91 -4.53 16.37
C ALA A 29 -2.17 -6.01 16.71
N LEU A 30 -2.39 -6.88 15.73
CA LEU A 30 -2.54 -8.32 15.98
C LEU A 30 -1.29 -8.93 16.61
N PHE A 31 -0.08 -8.55 16.19
CA PHE A 31 1.15 -9.02 16.83
C PHE A 31 1.23 -8.60 18.30
N GLN A 32 0.69 -7.44 18.64
CA GLN A 32 0.70 -6.92 20.00
C GLN A 32 -0.36 -7.58 20.89
N PHE A 33 -1.58 -7.76 20.39
CA PHE A 33 -2.72 -8.23 21.20
C PHE A 33 -2.96 -9.75 21.13
N VAL A 34 -2.42 -10.45 20.14
CA VAL A 34 -2.63 -11.90 19.98
C VAL A 34 -1.37 -12.66 20.40
N ALA A 35 -1.47 -13.43 21.49
CA ALA A 35 -0.35 -14.18 22.06
C ALA A 35 0.29 -15.16 21.06
N ALA A 36 -0.52 -15.81 20.22
CA ALA A 36 -0.05 -16.73 19.19
C ALA A 36 0.87 -16.06 18.14
N LEU A 37 0.78 -14.74 17.96
CA LEU A 37 1.58 -13.99 16.98
C LEU A 37 2.75 -13.24 17.66
N ALA A 38 2.98 -13.41 18.97
CA ALA A 38 4.01 -12.69 19.70
C ALA A 38 5.43 -12.96 19.18
N PHE A 39 5.68 -14.15 18.61
CA PHE A 39 6.98 -14.52 18.03
C PHE A 39 7.36 -13.69 16.80
N LEU A 40 6.40 -12.98 16.16
CA LEU A 40 6.63 -12.14 14.99
C LEU A 40 7.09 -10.72 15.35
N ARG A 41 6.97 -10.29 16.61
CA ARG A 41 7.33 -8.93 17.07
C ARG A 41 8.76 -8.52 16.75
N PRO A 42 9.80 -9.38 16.89
CA PRO A 42 11.18 -9.01 16.54
C PRO A 42 11.36 -8.67 15.06
N TYR A 43 10.49 -9.21 14.19
CA TYR A 43 10.56 -9.04 12.75
C TYR A 43 9.71 -7.87 12.22
N MET A 44 9.07 -7.09 13.09
CA MET A 44 8.20 -5.98 12.68
C MET A 44 8.87 -5.00 11.73
N GLY A 45 10.14 -4.66 11.96
CA GLY A 45 10.90 -3.79 11.04
C GLY A 45 11.04 -4.38 9.63
N ALA A 46 11.36 -5.67 9.52
CA ALA A 46 11.46 -6.35 8.22
C ALA A 46 10.10 -6.46 7.53
N ILE A 47 9.05 -6.76 8.29
CA ILE A 47 7.67 -6.83 7.76
C ILE A 47 7.23 -5.47 7.23
N LEU A 48 7.58 -4.38 7.91
CA LEU A 48 7.29 -3.02 7.46
C LEU A 48 7.98 -2.71 6.11
N ILE A 49 9.26 -3.08 5.97
CA ILE A 49 10.00 -2.90 4.72
C ILE A 49 9.32 -3.64 3.57
N VAL A 50 8.98 -4.92 3.77
CA VAL A 50 8.29 -5.73 2.76
C VAL A 50 6.94 -5.12 2.40
N ALA A 51 6.16 -4.70 3.40
CA ALA A 51 4.87 -4.06 3.18
C ALA A 51 4.99 -2.76 2.37
N ILE A 52 5.98 -1.92 2.67
CA ILE A 52 6.26 -0.69 1.90
C ILE A 52 6.59 -1.03 0.46
N LEU A 53 7.47 -2.01 0.21
CA LEU A 53 7.83 -2.43 -1.16
C LEU A 53 6.61 -2.93 -1.93
N VAL A 54 5.72 -3.69 -1.29
CA VAL A 54 4.47 -4.16 -1.90
C VAL A 54 3.55 -2.98 -2.23
N VAL A 55 3.33 -2.05 -1.30
CA VAL A 55 2.45 -0.88 -1.52
C VAL A 55 3.00 0.00 -2.64
N LEU A 56 4.30 0.29 -2.63
CA LEU A 56 4.95 1.05 -3.70
C LEU A 56 4.84 0.32 -5.04
N GLY A 57 5.11 -0.99 -5.07
CA GLY A 57 4.98 -1.82 -6.27
C GLY A 57 3.56 -1.80 -6.85
N LEU A 58 2.54 -1.88 -5.99
CA LEU A 58 1.14 -1.78 -6.39
C LEU A 58 0.81 -0.40 -6.96
N THR A 59 1.28 0.67 -6.32
CA THR A 59 1.10 2.05 -6.79
C THR A 59 1.74 2.26 -8.16
N LEU A 60 3.00 1.86 -8.34
CA LEU A 60 3.71 1.96 -9.62
C LEU A 60 3.03 1.13 -10.72
N ASN A 61 2.65 -0.11 -10.44
CA ASN A 61 1.98 -0.97 -11.42
C ASN A 61 0.64 -0.36 -11.88
N ARG A 62 -0.12 0.26 -10.97
CA ARG A 62 -1.34 0.99 -11.33
C ARG A 62 -1.03 2.16 -12.26
N GLU A 63 -0.01 2.95 -11.96
CA GLU A 63 0.39 4.07 -12.82
C GLU A 63 0.79 3.60 -14.22
N LEU A 64 1.59 2.54 -14.31
CA LEU A 64 1.98 1.93 -15.59
C LEU A 64 0.75 1.45 -16.39
N ARG A 65 -0.21 0.78 -15.73
CA ARG A 65 -1.48 0.37 -16.38
C ARG A 65 -2.32 1.57 -16.82
N SER A 66 -2.40 2.62 -16.01
CA SER A 66 -3.10 3.85 -16.35
C SER A 66 -2.47 4.52 -17.59
N LYS A 67 -1.14 4.47 -17.69
CA LYS A 67 -0.40 4.96 -18.86
C LYS A 67 -0.65 4.09 -20.10
N LYS A 68 -0.62 2.75 -19.97
CA LYS A 68 -0.89 1.81 -21.08
C LYS A 68 -2.30 1.97 -21.66
N ARG A 69 -3.32 2.13 -20.81
CA ARG A 69 -4.72 2.39 -21.24
C ARG A 69 -4.89 3.74 -21.96
N LYS A 70 -3.98 4.70 -21.77
CA LYS A 70 -4.03 5.98 -22.50
C LYS A 70 -3.40 5.90 -23.91
N MET A 71 -2.59 4.88 -24.21
CA MET A 71 -1.89 4.74 -25.50
C MET A 71 -2.56 3.73 -26.45
N ALA A 72 -3.50 2.94 -25.95
CA ALA A 72 -4.39 2.09 -26.75
C ALA A 72 -5.71 2.82 -26.99
#